data_AF-A0A7S4N907-F1
#
_entry.id   AF-A0A7S4N907-F1
#
_cell.length_a   1.000
_cell.length_b   1.000
_cell.length_c   1.000
_cell.angle_alpha   90.00
_cell.angle_beta   90.00
_cell.angle_gamma   90.00
#
_symmetry.space_group_name_H-M   'P 1'
#
loop_
_entity.id
_entity.type
_entity.pdbx_description
1 polymer ?
#
loop_
_entity_poly.entity_id
_entity_poly.type
_entity_poly.pdbx_seq_one_letter_code
_entity_poly.pdbx_strand_id
1 'polypeptide(L)'
;CDEGRRGEKPRHLLGIGDEESVRFGATRGVDTFDSCYPSRLGRHGTLLTRDGPIRIKRAKHARSYGMKIDAQCNCSTCQHYDRAYLCHLFKANEPLAVMLGTQHNLHYMTCLMS
;
A
#
# COMPACT_ATOMS: atom_id res chain seq x y z
N CYS A 1 35.80 17.16 -7.53
CA CYS A 1 34.35 16.89 -7.59
C CYS A 1 34.20 15.41 -7.90
N ASP A 2 34.08 14.60 -6.87
CA ASP A 2 34.22 13.15 -7.00
C ASP A 2 32.93 12.55 -7.55
N GLU A 3 32.92 12.25 -8.85
CA GLU A 3 31.91 11.43 -9.55
C GLU A 3 32.03 9.98 -9.08
N GLY A 4 31.84 9.78 -7.78
CA GLY A 4 32.15 8.55 -7.08
C GLY A 4 31.30 7.40 -7.61
N ARG A 5 31.96 6.47 -8.29
CA ARG A 5 31.52 5.08 -8.49
C ARG A 5 31.37 4.41 -7.11
N ARG A 6 30.25 4.67 -6.42
CA ARG A 6 29.91 4.13 -5.09
C ARG A 6 29.47 2.66 -5.17
N GLY A 7 30.36 1.77 -5.60
CA GLY A 7 30.04 0.37 -5.88
C GLY A 7 29.67 -0.51 -4.67
N GLU A 8 29.80 -0.02 -3.43
CA GLU A 8 29.70 -0.88 -2.23
C GLU A 8 28.77 -0.36 -1.12
N LYS A 9 28.23 0.86 -1.21
CA LYS A 9 27.39 1.42 -0.14
C LYS A 9 25.91 1.40 -0.54
N PRO A 10 25.00 0.93 0.34
CA PRO A 10 23.57 1.01 0.08
C PRO A 10 23.11 2.43 -0.20
N ARG A 11 22.22 2.59 -1.19
CA ARG A 11 21.62 3.84 -1.63
C ARG A 11 20.19 3.92 -1.12
N HIS A 12 19.97 4.83 -0.17
CA HIS A 12 18.66 5.08 0.42
C HIS A 12 17.97 6.26 -0.24
N LEU A 13 16.71 6.10 -0.64
CA LEU A 13 15.89 7.18 -1.17
C LEU A 13 14.85 7.60 -0.14
N LEU A 14 15.06 8.80 0.41
CA LEU A 14 14.27 9.31 1.53
C LEU A 14 12.92 9.91 1.07
N GLY A 15 11.83 9.49 1.71
CA GLY A 15 10.52 10.15 1.60
C GLY A 15 9.71 9.83 0.33
N ILE A 16 10.20 8.94 -0.52
CA ILE A 16 9.53 8.50 -1.76
C ILE A 16 9.07 7.04 -1.58
N GLY A 17 7.82 6.75 -1.91
CA GLY A 17 7.26 5.42 -1.66
C GLY A 17 5.94 5.11 -2.36
N ASP A 18 5.61 5.83 -3.43
CA ASP A 18 4.62 5.39 -4.40
C ASP A 18 5.17 4.25 -5.25
N GLU A 19 4.28 3.38 -5.74
CA GLU A 19 4.65 2.16 -6.47
C GLU A 19 5.54 2.45 -7.69
N GLU A 20 5.18 3.45 -8.49
CA GLU A 20 5.91 3.79 -9.71
C GLU A 20 7.33 4.23 -9.38
N SER A 21 7.50 5.16 -8.43
CA SER A 21 8.82 5.64 -8.03
C SER A 21 9.68 4.57 -7.36
N VAL A 22 9.09 3.62 -6.63
CA VAL A 22 9.83 2.48 -6.05
C VAL A 22 10.36 1.57 -7.15
N ARG A 23 9.50 1.15 -8.10
CA ARG A 23 9.91 0.34 -9.25
C ARG A 23 10.98 1.06 -10.06
N PHE A 24 10.77 2.34 -10.32
CA PHE A 24 11.70 3.19 -11.05
C PHE A 24 13.06 3.26 -10.30
N GLY A 25 13.04 3.60 -9.02
CA GLY A 25 14.23 3.76 -8.19
C GLY A 25 15.07 2.48 -8.12
N ALA A 26 14.41 1.32 -7.99
CA ALA A 26 15.06 0.02 -7.98
C ALA A 26 15.87 -0.23 -9.27
N THR A 27 15.30 0.09 -10.44
CA THR A 27 16.02 -0.03 -11.73
C THR A 27 17.18 0.96 -11.89
N ARG A 28 17.21 2.05 -11.12
CA ARG A 28 18.32 3.02 -11.04
C ARG A 28 19.31 2.71 -9.91
N GLY A 29 19.21 1.56 -9.25
CA GLY A 29 20.11 1.11 -8.20
C GLY A 29 19.90 1.81 -6.85
N VAL A 30 18.66 2.14 -6.51
CA VAL A 30 18.28 2.46 -5.12
C VAL A 30 18.00 1.16 -4.38
N ASP A 31 18.56 0.99 -3.19
CA ASP A 31 18.48 -0.25 -2.42
C ASP A 31 17.39 -0.21 -1.35
N THR A 32 17.09 0.96 -0.78
CA THR A 32 16.10 1.11 0.30
C THR A 32 15.28 2.37 0.15
N PHE A 33 14.03 2.30 0.63
CA PHE A 33 13.04 3.37 0.54
C PHE A 33 12.36 3.54 1.90
N ASP A 34 12.03 4.77 2.28
CA ASP A 34 11.10 5.04 3.37
C ASP A 34 10.03 6.04 2.91
N SER A 35 8.80 5.82 3.35
CA SER A 35 7.73 6.79 3.12
C SER A 35 6.56 6.55 4.04
N CYS A 36 5.90 7.64 4.42
CA CYS A 36 4.57 7.57 5.03
C CYS A 36 3.46 7.28 4.03
N TYR A 37 3.75 7.21 2.72
CA TYR A 37 2.79 7.02 1.63
C TYR A 37 1.78 5.88 1.87
N PRO A 38 2.18 4.61 2.10
CA PRO A 38 1.21 3.51 2.23
C PRO A 38 0.29 3.68 3.44
N SER A 39 0.84 4.12 4.57
CA SER A 39 0.06 4.33 5.80
C SER A 39 -0.87 5.53 5.69
N ARG A 40 -0.41 6.64 5.08
CA ARG A 40 -1.24 7.83 4.82
C ARG A 40 -2.43 7.47 3.93
N LEU A 41 -2.20 6.76 2.82
CA LEU A 41 -3.29 6.31 1.94
C LEU A 41 -4.27 5.39 2.67
N GLY A 42 -3.76 4.44 3.46
CA GLY A 42 -4.58 3.49 4.22
C GLY A 42 -5.52 4.20 5.18
N ARG A 43 -5.01 5.17 5.96
CA ARG A 43 -5.83 6.00 6.87
C ARG A 43 -6.91 6.80 6.15
N HIS A 44 -6.66 7.25 4.93
CA HIS A 44 -7.64 8.02 4.16
C HIS A 44 -8.59 7.15 3.30
N GLY A 45 -8.47 5.81 3.36
CA GLY A 45 -9.36 4.88 2.66
C GLY A 45 -9.00 4.68 1.18
N THR A 46 -7.75 4.94 0.80
CA THR A 46 -7.19 4.51 -0.48
C THR A 46 -6.37 3.25 -0.24
N LEU A 47 -6.79 2.15 -0.85
CA LEU A 47 -6.17 0.84 -0.70
C LEU A 47 -5.43 0.47 -1.98
N LEU A 48 -4.16 0.08 -1.85
CA LEU A 48 -3.31 -0.32 -2.97
C LEU A 48 -3.67 -1.73 -3.45
N THR A 49 -3.75 -1.94 -4.76
CA THR A 49 -3.98 -3.26 -5.36
C THR A 49 -3.18 -3.39 -6.64
N ARG A 50 -3.01 -4.60 -7.16
CA ARG A 50 -2.31 -4.88 -8.43
C ARG A 50 -2.97 -4.22 -9.64
N ASP A 51 -4.29 -4.05 -9.60
CA ASP A 51 -5.07 -3.38 -10.65
C ASP A 51 -5.13 -1.85 -10.47
N GLY A 52 -4.32 -1.31 -9.55
CA GLY A 52 -4.28 0.11 -9.21
C GLY A 52 -5.12 0.49 -7.99
N PRO A 53 -4.85 1.66 -7.39
CA PRO A 53 -5.42 2.04 -6.10
C PRO A 53 -6.95 2.20 -6.15
N ILE A 54 -7.63 1.65 -5.15
CA ILE A 54 -9.09 1.76 -4.98
C ILE A 54 -9.45 2.70 -3.83
N ARG A 55 -10.52 3.47 -3.99
CA ARG A 55 -11.11 4.30 -2.92
C ARG A 55 -12.25 3.54 -2.26
N ILE A 56 -11.97 2.89 -1.12
CA ILE A 56 -12.89 1.93 -0.51
C ILE A 56 -14.21 2.54 -0.02
N LYS A 57 -14.22 3.86 0.25
CA LYS A 57 -15.42 4.62 0.65
C LYS A 57 -16.47 4.76 -0.47
N ARG A 58 -16.13 4.49 -1.73
CA ARG A 58 -17.05 4.63 -2.87
C ARG A 58 -18.22 3.66 -2.75
N ALA A 59 -19.42 4.11 -3.10
CA ALA A 59 -20.66 3.34 -2.98
C ALA A 59 -20.62 1.97 -3.69
N LYS A 60 -19.86 1.84 -4.79
CA LYS A 60 -19.67 0.57 -5.50
C LYS A 60 -19.14 -0.57 -4.62
N HIS A 61 -18.46 -0.26 -3.52
CA HIS A 61 -17.89 -1.25 -2.62
C HIS A 61 -18.85 -1.68 -1.50
N ALA A 62 -19.93 -0.94 -1.26
CA ALA A 62 -20.83 -1.19 -0.12
C ALA A 62 -21.55 -2.56 -0.19
N ARG A 63 -21.63 -3.17 -1.38
CA ARG A 63 -22.24 -4.49 -1.61
C ARG A 63 -21.25 -5.53 -2.15
N SER A 64 -19.95 -5.24 -2.09
CA SER A 64 -18.89 -6.16 -2.52
C SER A 64 -18.60 -7.24 -1.45
N TYR A 65 -19.63 -7.99 -1.06
CA TYR A 65 -19.53 -9.06 -0.06
C TYR A 65 -18.66 -10.21 -0.55
N GLY A 66 -17.84 -10.77 0.34
CA GLY A 66 -16.91 -11.86 0.02
C GLY A 66 -15.76 -11.49 -0.93
N MET A 67 -15.74 -10.27 -1.46
CA MET A 67 -14.66 -9.79 -2.33
C MET A 67 -13.50 -9.26 -1.50
N LYS A 68 -12.30 -9.79 -1.72
CA LYS A 68 -11.06 -9.26 -1.14
C LYS A 68 -10.73 -7.86 -1.67
N ILE A 69 -9.89 -7.11 -0.95
CA ILE A 69 -9.34 -5.84 -1.43
C ILE A 69 -8.55 -6.08 -2.72
N ASP A 70 -7.72 -7.12 -2.75
CA ASP A 70 -6.98 -7.60 -3.91
C ASP A 70 -7.08 -9.14 -3.92
N ALA A 71 -7.43 -9.72 -5.07
CA ALA A 71 -7.69 -11.15 -5.21
C ALA A 71 -6.46 -12.02 -4.86
N GLN A 72 -5.26 -11.51 -5.12
CA GLN A 72 -3.99 -12.20 -4.90
C GLN A 72 -3.33 -11.82 -3.57
N CYS A 73 -3.94 -10.95 -2.77
CA CYS A 73 -3.39 -10.57 -1.48
C CYS A 73 -3.71 -11.60 -0.40
N ASN A 74 -2.69 -11.95 0.37
CA ASN A 74 -2.72 -12.88 1.50
C ASN A 74 -2.50 -12.19 2.86
N CYS A 75 -2.59 -10.86 2.93
CA CYS A 75 -2.52 -10.16 4.21
C CYS A 75 -3.70 -10.55 5.11
N SER A 76 -3.53 -10.47 6.43
CA SER A 76 -4.60 -10.82 7.37
C SER A 76 -5.87 -10.00 7.14
N THR A 77 -5.80 -8.75 6.66
CA THR A 77 -6.99 -7.99 6.29
C THR A 77 -7.78 -8.65 5.15
N CYS A 78 -7.10 -9.04 4.05
CA CYS A 78 -7.74 -9.68 2.89
C CYS A 78 -8.20 -11.12 3.17
N GLN A 79 -7.70 -11.76 4.22
CA GLN A 79 -8.10 -13.11 4.59
C GLN A 79 -9.36 -13.15 5.45
N HIS A 80 -9.62 -12.11 6.26
CA HIS A 80 -10.71 -12.10 7.24
C HIS A 80 -11.83 -11.11 6.91
N TYR A 81 -11.56 -10.09 6.09
CA TYR A 81 -12.52 -9.02 5.82
C TYR A 81 -12.72 -8.80 4.33
N ASP A 82 -13.96 -8.47 3.95
CA ASP A 82 -14.31 -8.14 2.58
C ASP A 82 -14.38 -6.62 2.35
N ARG A 83 -14.49 -6.23 1.07
CA ARG A 83 -14.59 -4.82 0.65
C ARG A 83 -15.84 -4.14 1.21
N ALA A 84 -16.95 -4.86 1.37
CA ALA A 84 -18.19 -4.30 1.89
C ALA A 84 -18.05 -3.89 3.36
N TYR A 85 -17.46 -4.75 4.18
CA TYR A 85 -17.19 -4.49 5.59
C TYR A 85 -16.21 -3.34 5.76
N LEU A 86 -15.12 -3.32 4.99
CA LEU A 86 -14.18 -2.19 5.01
C LEU A 86 -14.86 -0.89 4.59
N CYS A 87 -15.67 -0.90 3.52
CA CYS A 87 -16.43 0.28 3.09
C CYS A 87 -17.36 0.78 4.21
N HIS A 88 -18.00 -0.12 4.95
CA HIS A 88 -18.83 0.21 6.10
C HIS A 88 -18.00 0.87 7.21
N LEU A 89 -16.91 0.23 7.67
CA LEU A 89 -16.05 0.76 8.73
C LEU A 89 -15.50 2.15 8.39
N PHE A 90 -15.02 2.35 7.16
CA PHE A 90 -14.48 3.63 6.71
C PHE A 90 -15.54 4.75 6.60
N LYS A 91 -16.81 4.40 6.39
CA LYS A 91 -17.93 5.35 6.39
C LYS A 91 -18.41 5.66 7.80
N ALA A 92 -18.37 4.67 8.70
CA ALA A 92 -18.67 4.82 10.11
C ALA A 92 -17.56 5.56 10.89
N ASN A 93 -16.40 5.82 10.27
CA ASN A 93 -15.21 6.41 10.90
C ASN A 93 -14.68 5.59 12.08
N GLU A 94 -14.79 4.26 11.97
CA GLU A 94 -14.26 3.34 12.97
C GLU A 94 -12.73 3.31 12.97
N PRO A 95 -12.05 3.38 14.13
CA PRO A 95 -10.58 3.28 14.22
C PRO A 95 -10.02 1.99 13.60
N LEU A 96 -10.79 0.89 13.67
CA LEU A 96 -10.40 -0.37 13.04
C LEU A 96 -10.21 -0.23 11.52
N ALA A 97 -10.98 0.66 10.86
CA ALA A 97 -10.87 0.91 9.42
C ALA A 97 -9.45 1.34 9.03
N VAL A 98 -8.89 2.28 9.80
CA VAL A 98 -7.57 2.85 9.48
C VAL A 98 -6.44 1.87 9.78
N MET A 99 -6.61 1.01 10.80
CA MET A 99 -5.67 -0.07 11.11
C MET A 99 -5.61 -1.09 9.97
N LEU A 100 -6.78 -1.61 9.56
CA LEU A 100 -6.89 -2.60 8.49
C LEU A 100 -6.40 -2.05 7.15
N GLY A 101 -6.76 -0.81 6.80
CA GLY A 101 -6.29 -0.17 5.58
C GLY A 101 -4.77 0.04 5.56
N THR A 102 -4.19 0.40 6.71
CA THR A 102 -2.73 0.56 6.86
C THR A 102 -2.02 -0.78 6.75
N GLN A 103 -2.49 -1.81 7.44
CA GLN A 103 -1.91 -3.15 7.41
C GLN A 103 -1.90 -3.72 5.98
N HIS A 104 -3.02 -3.59 5.25
CA HIS A 104 -3.11 -4.02 3.86
C HIS A 104 -2.11 -3.28 2.96
N ASN A 105 -2.04 -1.95 3.04
CA ASN A 105 -1.14 -1.16 2.19
C ASN A 105 0.33 -1.40 2.48
N LEU A 106 0.71 -1.59 3.75
CA LEU A 106 2.08 -1.94 4.12
C LEU A 106 2.45 -3.31 3.56
N HIS A 107 1.58 -4.30 3.73
CA HIS A 107 1.78 -5.64 3.16
C HIS A 107 1.94 -5.59 1.63
N TYR A 108 1.10 -4.81 0.96
CA TYR A 108 1.21 -4.59 -0.49
C TYR A 108 2.60 -4.07 -0.88
N MET A 109 3.10 -3.02 -0.21
CA MET A 109 4.42 -2.45 -0.51
C MET A 109 5.56 -3.41 -0.17
N THR A 110 5.46 -4.19 0.90
CA THR A 110 6.45 -5.23 1.23
C THR A 110 6.49 -6.30 0.13
N CYS A 111 5.33 -6.76 -0.35
CA CYS A 111 5.27 -7.72 -1.46
C CYS A 111 5.75 -7.13 -2.79
N LEU A 112 5.63 -5.81 -3.00
CA LEU A 112 6.16 -5.14 -4.18
C LEU A 112 7.70 -5.14 -4.20
N MET A 113 8.33 -5.06 -3.02
CA MET A 113 9.78 -4.99 -2.84
C MET A 113 10.45 -6.35 -2.58
N SER A 114 9.67 -7.43 -2.55
CA SER A 114 10.14 -8.81 -2.41
C SER A 114 10.30 -9.47 -3.77
#